data_AF-A0A7K6IDR5-F1
#
_entry.id   AF-A0A7K6IDR5-F1
#
_cell.length_a   1.000
_cell.length_b   1.000
_cell.length_c   1.000
_cell.angle_alpha   90.00
_cell.angle_beta   90.00
_cell.angle_gamma   90.00
#
_symmetry.space_group_name_H-M   'P 1'
#
loop_
_entity.id
_entity.type
_entity.pdbx_description
1 polymer ?
#
loop_
_entity_poly.entity_id
_entity_poly.type
_entity_poly.pdbx_seq_one_letter_code
_entity_poly.pdbx_strand_id
1 'polypeptide(L)'
;PARKAQEALQELYHLGSLLGKGGFSSVYAGTRLTDGALIAIKCMSRDGIQHWGELPDGTSAPLEIVLLAKVSTGCAAIIQLLEWVELSNSFLLVMEHP
;
A
#
# COMPACT_ATOMS: atom_id res chain seq x y z
N PRO A 1 16.91 1.73 7.31
CA PRO A 1 15.46 2.02 7.47
C PRO A 1 14.60 1.23 6.48
N ALA A 2 14.74 1.44 5.17
CA ALA A 2 13.92 0.76 4.16
C ALA A 2 14.17 -0.75 4.02
N ARG A 3 15.42 -1.20 4.17
CA ARG A 3 15.74 -2.65 4.15
C ARG A 3 15.02 -3.42 5.27
N LYS A 4 14.94 -2.84 6.47
CA LYS A 4 14.18 -3.40 7.59
C LYS A 4 12.67 -3.41 7.33
N ALA A 5 12.15 -2.38 6.68
CA ALA A 5 10.72 -2.32 6.31
C ALA A 5 10.37 -3.36 5.24
N GLN A 6 11.26 -3.57 4.25
CA GLN A 6 11.09 -4.60 3.23
C GLN A 6 11.20 -6.02 3.81
N GLU A 7 12.15 -6.26 4.72
CA GLU A 7 12.27 -7.52 5.45
C GLU A 7 11.02 -7.76 6.32
N ALA A 8 10.52 -6.74 7.03
CA ALA A 8 9.29 -6.84 7.80
C ALA A 8 8.05 -7.15 6.95
N LEU A 9 7.96 -6.62 5.73
CA LEU A 9 6.86 -6.95 4.82
C LEU A 9 6.88 -8.42 4.37
N GLN A 10 8.06 -9.01 4.17
CA GLN A 10 8.18 -10.42 3.80
C GLN A 10 7.76 -11.37 4.93
N GLU A 11 7.90 -10.93 6.19
CA GLU A 11 7.42 -11.66 7.38
C GLU A 11 5.91 -11.54 7.58
N LEU A 12 5.27 -10.52 6.99
CA LEU A 12 3.83 -10.27 7.13
C LEU A 12 3.01 -10.76 5.92
N TYR A 13 3.61 -10.77 4.73
CA TYR A 13 2.91 -10.99 3.47
C TYR A 13 3.67 -11.90 2.52
N HIS A 14 2.93 -12.84 1.93
CA HIS A 14 3.36 -13.55 0.74
C HIS A 14 2.99 -12.73 -0.50
N LEU A 15 3.99 -12.36 -1.32
CA LEU A 15 3.76 -11.67 -2.59
C LEU A 15 3.36 -12.67 -3.68
N GLY A 16 2.25 -12.40 -4.37
CA GLY A 16 1.72 -13.22 -5.45
C GLY A 16 2.00 -12.66 -6.84
N SER A 17 1.14 -13.03 -7.80
CA SER A 17 1.25 -12.60 -9.20
C SER A 17 1.01 -11.10 -9.38
N LEU A 18 1.55 -10.55 -10.46
CA LEU A 18 1.22 -9.19 -10.90
C LEU A 18 -0.23 -9.15 -11.38
N LEU A 19 -1.05 -8.27 -10.80
CA LEU A 19 -2.44 -8.02 -11.20
C LEU A 19 -2.55 -6.91 -12.24
N GLY A 20 -1.68 -5.90 -12.14
CA GLY A 20 -1.69 -4.78 -13.07
C GLY A 20 -0.46 -3.90 -12.94
N LYS A 21 -0.13 -3.18 -14.01
CA LYS A 21 0.99 -2.24 -14.05
C LYS A 21 0.57 -0.98 -14.78
N GLY A 22 0.77 0.16 -14.12
CA GLY A 22 0.68 1.50 -14.71
C GLY A 22 2.07 2.11 -14.91
N GLY A 23 2.12 3.40 -15.26
CA GLY A 23 3.38 4.10 -15.55
C GLY A 23 4.38 4.03 -14.39
N PHE A 24 3.95 4.45 -13.19
CA PHE A 24 4.81 4.54 -12.00
C PHE A 24 4.37 3.64 -10.84
N SER A 25 3.44 2.72 -11.11
CA SER A 25 2.93 1.80 -10.09
C SER A 25 2.68 0.40 -10.64
N SER A 26 2.80 -0.57 -9.75
CA SER A 26 2.46 -1.98 -9.99
C SER A 26 1.56 -2.47 -8.87
N VAL A 27 0.62 -3.34 -9.18
CA VAL A 27 -0.28 -3.98 -8.21
C VAL A 27 -0.06 -5.48 -8.29
N TYR A 28 0.19 -6.10 -7.14
CA TYR A 28 0.40 -7.53 -6.99
C TYR A 28 -0.71 -8.11 -6.13
N ALA A 29 -1.07 -9.37 -6.39
CA ALA A 29 -1.79 -10.17 -5.42
C ALA A 29 -0.88 -10.43 -4.22
N GLY A 30 -1.47 -10.74 -3.09
CA GLY A 30 -0.73 -11.21 -1.93
C GLY A 30 -1.61 -11.96 -0.95
N THR A 31 -0.97 -12.54 0.05
CA THR A 31 -1.62 -13.23 1.15
C THR A 31 -1.04 -12.74 2.45
N ARG A 32 -1.90 -12.28 3.38
CA ARG A 32 -1.49 -11.94 4.73
C ARG A 32 -1.23 -13.20 5.53
N LEU A 33 -0.04 -13.33 6.09
CA LEU A 33 0.42 -14.57 6.71
C LEU A 33 -0.26 -14.87 8.05
N THR A 34 -0.77 -13.84 8.75
CA THR A 34 -1.39 -14.00 10.07
C THR A 34 -2.72 -14.77 10.02
N ASP A 35 -3.48 -14.64 8.94
CA ASP A 35 -4.84 -15.18 8.82
C ASP A 35 -5.16 -15.79 7.45
N GLY A 36 -4.22 -15.74 6.50
CA GLY A 36 -4.42 -16.26 5.14
C GLY A 36 -5.30 -15.38 4.25
N ALA A 37 -5.64 -14.16 4.67
CA ALA A 37 -6.48 -13.27 3.89
C ALA A 37 -5.82 -12.86 2.57
N LEU A 38 -6.59 -12.85 1.48
CA LEU A 38 -6.14 -12.30 0.20
C LEU A 38 -6.08 -10.78 0.27
N ILE A 39 -5.01 -10.23 -0.29
CA ILE A 39 -4.74 -8.78 -0.31
C ILE A 39 -4.23 -8.35 -1.68
N ALA A 40 -4.29 -7.05 -1.95
CA ALA A 40 -3.61 -6.41 -3.05
C ALA A 40 -2.50 -5.51 -2.53
N ILE A 41 -1.30 -5.63 -3.09
CA ILE A 41 -0.14 -4.79 -2.73
C ILE A 41 0.16 -3.88 -3.91
N LYS A 42 -0.10 -2.58 -3.74
CA LYS A 42 0.27 -1.56 -4.73
C LYS A 42 1.61 -0.94 -4.35
N CYS A 43 2.58 -1.01 -5.26
CA CYS A 43 3.87 -0.36 -5.16
C CYS A 43 3.91 0.87 -6.06
N MET A 44 4.29 2.02 -5.52
CA MET A 44 4.43 3.29 -6.23
C MET A 44 5.86 3.80 -6.12
N SER A 45 6.51 4.09 -7.24
CA SER A 45 7.84 4.74 -7.23
C SER A 45 7.72 6.17 -6.70
N ARG A 46 8.65 6.58 -5.83
CA ARG A 46 8.70 7.95 -5.30
C ARG A 46 8.84 8.98 -6.42
N ASP A 47 9.62 8.66 -7.45
CA ASP A 47 9.84 9.54 -8.61
C ASP A 47 8.56 9.81 -9.43
N GLY A 48 7.57 8.92 -9.32
CA GLY A 48 6.28 9.06 -9.98
C GLY A 48 5.23 9.84 -9.19
N ILE A 49 5.53 10.24 -7.95
CA ILE A 49 4.55 10.91 -7.08
C ILE A 49 4.55 12.40 -7.36
N GLN A 50 3.50 12.86 -8.04
CA GLN A 50 3.27 14.27 -8.37
C GLN A 50 2.54 15.02 -7.25
N HIS A 51 1.71 14.30 -6.47
CA HIS A 51 0.80 14.90 -5.50
C HIS A 51 1.00 14.31 -4.11
N TRP A 52 1.21 15.19 -3.15
CA TRP A 52 1.44 14.89 -1.75
C TRP A 52 0.34 15.53 -0.90
N GLY A 53 0.11 14.95 0.28
CA GLY A 53 -0.76 15.51 1.30
C GLY A 53 -0.28 15.08 2.69
N GLU A 54 -1.08 15.38 3.70
CA GLU A 54 -0.78 15.04 5.09
C GLU A 54 -1.89 14.17 5.68
N LEU A 55 -1.47 13.15 6.45
CA LEU A 55 -2.32 12.36 7.32
C LEU A 55 -2.67 13.14 8.60
N PRO A 56 -3.68 12.69 9.39
CA PRO A 56 -4.10 13.40 10.60
C PRO A 56 -3.01 13.57 11.67
N ASP A 57 -1.99 12.72 11.65
CA ASP A 57 -0.82 12.78 12.54
C ASP A 57 0.29 13.73 12.03
N GLY A 58 0.09 14.39 10.89
CA GLY A 58 1.05 15.27 10.24
C GLY A 58 2.04 14.55 9.32
N THR A 59 1.93 13.23 9.15
CA THR A 59 2.81 12.47 8.27
C THR A 59 2.55 12.85 6.80
N SER A 60 3.59 13.28 6.08
CA SER A 60 3.53 13.55 4.64
C SER A 60 3.51 12.24 3.85
N ALA A 61 2.54 12.08 2.96
CA ALA A 61 2.36 10.87 2.17
C ALA A 61 1.84 11.20 0.76
N PRO A 62 1.99 10.30 -0.23
CA PRO A 62 1.32 10.42 -1.51
C PRO A 62 -0.19 10.65 -1.32
N LEU A 63 -0.76 11.57 -2.10
CA LEU A 63 -2.17 11.97 -1.97
C LEU A 63 -3.12 10.76 -2.08
N GLU A 64 -2.75 9.73 -2.84
CA GLU A 64 -3.50 8.48 -2.92
C GLU A 64 -3.67 7.80 -1.55
N ILE A 65 -2.61 7.72 -0.74
CA ILE A 65 -2.67 7.17 0.63
C ILE A 65 -3.57 8.03 1.50
N VAL A 66 -3.41 9.35 1.43
CA VAL A 66 -4.19 10.29 2.25
C VAL A 66 -5.68 10.18 1.95
N LEU A 67 -6.06 10.12 0.67
CA LEU A 67 -7.45 10.00 0.26
C LEU A 67 -8.03 8.65 0.63
N LEU A 68 -7.29 7.55 0.41
CA LEU A 68 -7.77 6.21 0.72
C LEU A 68 -7.93 6.02 2.24
N ALA A 69 -6.99 6.50 3.05
CA ALA A 69 -7.09 6.46 4.51
C ALA A 69 -8.35 7.20 5.03
N LYS A 70 -8.71 8.33 4.42
CA LYS A 70 -9.91 9.10 4.81
C LYS A 70 -11.22 8.34 4.56
N VAL A 71 -11.27 7.48 3.55
CA VAL A 71 -12.49 6.74 3.17
C VAL A 71 -12.50 5.29 3.62
N SER A 72 -11.37 4.77 4.12
CA SER A 72 -11.23 3.40 4.66
C SER A 72 -11.85 3.22 6.05
N THR A 73 -12.62 4.19 6.53
CA THR A 73 -13.41 4.06 7.76
C THR A 73 -14.84 4.50 7.45
N GLY A 74 -15.73 3.53 7.25
CA GLY A 74 -17.18 3.78 7.12
C GLY A 74 -17.81 3.57 5.74
N CYS A 75 -17.08 3.03 4.75
CA CYS A 75 -17.68 2.67 3.47
C CYS A 75 -17.17 1.32 2.95
N ALA A 76 -17.95 0.25 3.16
CA ALA A 76 -17.62 -1.10 2.68
C ALA A 76 -17.67 -1.25 1.14
N ALA A 77 -18.19 -0.24 0.42
CA ALA A 77 -18.21 -0.22 -1.04
C ALA A 77 -16.89 0.29 -1.67
N ILE A 78 -15.94 0.73 -0.85
CA ILE A 78 -14.61 1.17 -1.28
C ILE A 78 -13.60 0.11 -0.86
N ILE A 79 -12.55 -0.12 -1.63
CA ILE A 79 -11.46 -1.00 -1.21
C ILE A 79 -10.77 -0.40 0.01
N GLN A 80 -10.68 -1.16 1.10
CA GLN A 80 -10.07 -0.65 2.33
C GLN A 80 -8.54 -0.67 2.24
N LEU A 81 -7.91 0.42 2.69
CA LEU A 81 -6.49 0.45 3.03
C LEU A 81 -6.29 -0.23 4.37
N LEU A 82 -5.55 -1.33 4.38
CA LEU A 82 -5.24 -2.08 5.60
C LEU A 82 -4.03 -1.47 6.31
N GLU A 83 -2.96 -1.21 5.55
CA GLU A 83 -1.77 -0.50 6.02
C GLU A 83 -0.98 0.05 4.82
N TRP A 84 0.01 0.89 5.10
CA TRP A 84 0.93 1.38 4.09
C TRP A 84 2.33 1.50 4.68
N VAL A 85 3.34 1.37 3.83
CA VAL A 85 4.75 1.36 4.24
C VAL A 85 5.56 2.27 3.32
N GLU A 86 6.34 3.15 3.92
CA GLU A 86 7.34 3.96 3.22
C GLU A 86 8.67 3.20 3.10
N LEU A 87 9.17 3.07 1.87
CA LEU A 87 10.50 2.57 1.54
C LEU A 87 11.37 3.73 1.01
N SER A 88 12.67 3.48 0.83
CA SER A 88 13.61 4.52 0.37
C SER A 88 13.14 5.19 -0.93
N ASN A 89 12.73 4.38 -1.91
CA ASN A 89 12.42 4.83 -3.27
C ASN A 89 10.97 4.55 -3.68
N SER A 90 10.14 4.07 -2.77
CA SER A 90 8.77 3.68 -3.10
C SER A 90 7.86 3.71 -1.88
N PHE A 91 6.55 3.65 -2.14
CA PHE A 91 5.51 3.45 -1.15
C PHE A 91 4.76 2.17 -1.48
N LEU A 92 4.43 1.39 -0.46
CA LEU A 92 3.57 0.22 -0.55
C LEU A 92 2.24 0.51 0.11
N LEU A 93 1.15 0.17 -0.57
CA LEU A 93 -0.21 0.17 -0.02
C LEU A 93 -0.68 -1.28 0.04
N VAL A 94 -1.04 -1.73 1.22
CA VAL A 94 -1.67 -3.03 1.45
C VAL A 94 -3.17 -2.82 1.54
N MET A 95 -3.91 -3.45 0.64
CA MET A 95 -5.33 -3.21 0.43
C MET A 95 -6.09 -4.54 0.48
N GLU A 96 -7.38 -4.48 0.78
CA GLU A 96 -8.28 -5.62 0.58
C GLU A 96 -8.24 -6.10 -0.88
N HIS A 97 -8.28 -7.42 -1.06
CA HIS A 97 -8.51 -8.03 -2.36
C HIS A 97 -10.00 -8.42 -2.48
N PRO A 98 -10.78 -7.78 -3.35
CA PRO A 98 -12.18 -8.13 -3.57
C PRO A 98 -12.35 -9.50 -4.25
#